data_AF-A0A9W6LFP7-F1
#
_entry.id   AF-A0A9W6LFP7-F1
#
_cell.length_a   1.000
_cell.length_b   1.000
_cell.length_c   1.000
_cell.angle_alpha   90.00
_cell.angle_beta   90.00
_cell.angle_gamma   90.00
#
_symmetry.space_group_name_H-M   'P 1'
#
loop_
_entity.id
_entity.type
_entity.pdbx_description
1 polymer ?
#
loop_
_entity_poly.entity_id
_entity_poly.type
_entity_poly.pdbx_seq_one_letter_code
_entity_poly.pdbx_strand_id
1 'polypeptide(L)'
;MANANAVQLWTIRFSAALAPVPVIELLDAGRWGYGLIYPALAATWATGCWQRRRQLARMRDEPDPEPRKARTRFWDDEPRDHIGAYGAAVGDVYRTPAEPSAGAYGEGGSYGDTLEPAIGPYGEACEPSIGMAVVSVPHQRRDRAMSNLVGSIKNEAIDAELRIQLIQDLVDLGGRDMAMRLSSVAKSSNVDVEVRLEVAEHMGRFSVEDAARALESIAADSTVDAKYRLDAASALVDCAAGPAGIALMQLVTDESVSEYVRHSAAHALRNVHGSAAAMALRHLANAPLISVRLRIICAEQLAEDSVIDAEHALWRIVKGVESVMDFHLGIDAAEAMHSISPDVGVEAYSVLAADDCFHWLGRIEAAYRLGRLGLRDGYDLLSDFARAEHLEDVYARAALERLFQLEVDSGSE
;
A
#
# COMPACT_ATOMS: atom_id res chain seq x y z
N MET A 1 42.14 -33.43 -20.78
CA MET A 1 42.19 -32.11 -21.44
C MET A 1 41.16 -31.20 -20.78
N ALA A 2 41.46 -29.91 -20.68
CA ALA A 2 40.96 -28.94 -19.69
C ALA A 2 39.45 -28.96 -19.38
N ASN A 3 39.14 -29.13 -18.09
CA ASN A 3 37.85 -28.78 -17.46
C ASN A 3 38.00 -27.40 -16.81
N ALA A 4 37.15 -26.44 -17.20
CA ALA A 4 37.01 -25.16 -16.52
C ALA A 4 35.52 -24.86 -16.30
N ASN A 5 35.21 -24.55 -15.05
CA ASN A 5 33.91 -24.22 -14.48
C ASN A 5 33.08 -23.23 -15.31
N ALA A 6 31.78 -23.48 -15.44
CA ALA A 6 30.78 -22.45 -15.68
C ALA A 6 29.63 -22.62 -14.68
N VAL A 7 29.87 -22.08 -13.47
CA VAL A 7 28.78 -21.66 -12.58
C VAL A 7 28.06 -20.51 -13.29
N GLN A 8 26.83 -20.72 -13.73
CA GLN A 8 26.00 -19.63 -14.24
C GLN A 8 25.53 -18.76 -13.06
N LEU A 9 26.35 -17.76 -12.73
CA LEU A 9 26.00 -16.68 -11.84
C LEU A 9 25.12 -15.68 -12.59
N TRP A 10 23.86 -15.60 -12.17
CA TRP A 10 22.94 -14.53 -12.57
C TRP A 10 23.47 -13.20 -12.05
N THR A 11 23.82 -12.28 -12.95
CA THR A 11 24.25 -10.93 -12.59
C THR A 11 23.18 -9.93 -13.01
N ILE A 12 22.42 -9.46 -12.03
CA ILE A 12 21.53 -8.32 -12.19
C ILE A 12 22.41 -7.06 -12.21
N ARG A 13 22.48 -6.36 -13.35
CA ARG A 13 23.15 -5.06 -13.44
C ARG A 13 22.13 -3.94 -13.31
N PHE A 14 22.24 -3.15 -12.25
CA PHE A 14 21.52 -1.89 -12.11
C PHE A 14 22.32 -0.77 -12.77
N SER A 15 21.78 -0.16 -13.82
CA SER A 15 22.36 1.04 -14.41
C SER A 15 21.85 2.28 -13.66
N ALA A 16 22.77 3.14 -13.21
CA ALA A 16 22.49 4.26 -12.31
C ALA A 16 22.27 5.61 -13.01
N ALA A 17 21.99 5.63 -14.32
CA ALA A 17 21.81 6.87 -15.07
C ALA A 17 20.40 6.95 -15.66
N LEU A 18 19.55 7.77 -15.04
CA LEU A 18 18.20 8.20 -15.43
C LEU A 18 17.09 7.12 -15.34
N ALA A 19 16.35 7.18 -14.22
CA ALA A 19 15.12 6.45 -13.87
C ALA A 19 15.21 4.90 -13.92
N PRO A 20 14.90 4.19 -12.81
CA PRO A 20 15.00 2.73 -12.79
C PRO A 20 13.78 2.13 -13.50
N VAL A 21 13.85 2.01 -14.83
CA VAL A 21 12.99 1.09 -15.58
C VAL A 21 13.75 -0.22 -15.72
N PRO A 22 13.31 -1.34 -15.12
CA PRO A 22 13.94 -2.62 -15.35
C PRO A 22 13.70 -3.04 -16.80
N VAL A 23 14.76 -3.06 -17.60
CA VAL A 23 14.75 -3.73 -18.92
C VAL A 23 15.18 -5.17 -18.68
N ILE A 24 14.24 -6.11 -18.84
CA ILE A 24 14.51 -7.54 -18.83
C ILE A 24 14.77 -7.96 -20.27
N GLU A 25 16.03 -8.09 -20.67
CA GLU A 25 16.37 -8.77 -21.93
C GLU A 25 16.33 -10.29 -21.69
N LEU A 26 15.24 -10.91 -22.14
CA LEU A 26 15.09 -12.36 -22.22
C LEU A 26 15.70 -12.86 -23.54
N LEU A 27 16.91 -13.41 -23.46
CA LEU A 27 17.52 -14.18 -24.55
C LEU A 27 17.18 -15.66 -24.35
N ASP A 28 16.49 -16.22 -25.34
CA ASP A 28 16.19 -17.63 -25.61
C ASP A 28 15.50 -18.48 -24.53
N ALA A 29 14.17 -18.63 -24.66
CA ALA A 29 13.47 -19.92 -24.51
C ALA A 29 11.99 -19.78 -24.93
N GLY A 30 11.56 -20.58 -25.91
CA GLY A 30 10.21 -20.57 -26.47
C GLY A 30 9.12 -21.15 -25.57
N ARG A 31 8.69 -20.41 -24.54
CA ARG A 31 7.43 -20.67 -23.81
C ARG A 31 6.83 -19.35 -23.31
N TRP A 32 5.70 -18.95 -23.89
CA TRP A 32 5.02 -17.70 -23.55
C TRP A 32 4.12 -17.91 -22.31
N GLY A 33 4.67 -17.60 -21.14
CA GLY A 33 3.92 -17.56 -19.89
C GLY A 33 3.38 -16.15 -19.62
N TYR A 34 2.09 -15.91 -19.89
CA TYR A 34 1.37 -14.71 -19.44
C TYR A 34 1.33 -14.54 -17.90
N GLY A 35 1.78 -15.55 -17.16
CA GLY A 35 1.81 -15.57 -15.69
C GLY A 35 2.85 -14.66 -15.03
N LEU A 36 3.80 -14.07 -15.77
CA LEU A 36 4.83 -13.18 -15.20
C LEU A 36 4.61 -11.69 -15.49
N ILE A 37 3.79 -11.35 -16.49
CA ILE A 37 3.55 -9.94 -16.87
C ILE A 37 2.75 -9.23 -15.77
N TYR A 38 1.71 -9.87 -15.22
CA TYR A 38 0.89 -9.27 -14.18
C TYR A 38 1.59 -9.18 -12.82
N PRO A 39 2.34 -10.20 -12.34
CA PRO A 39 3.18 -10.05 -11.16
C PRO A 39 4.30 -9.03 -11.34
N ALA A 40 4.88 -8.89 -12.54
CA ALA A 40 5.88 -7.85 -12.81
C ALA A 40 5.28 -6.45 -12.79
N LEU A 41 4.07 -6.25 -13.33
CA LEU A 41 3.35 -4.98 -13.25
C LEU A 41 2.90 -4.67 -11.81
N ALA A 42 2.38 -5.66 -11.09
CA ALA A 42 2.01 -5.52 -9.68
C ALA A 42 3.24 -5.24 -8.81
N ALA A 43 4.38 -5.89 -9.07
CA ALA A 43 5.64 -5.62 -8.40
C ALA A 43 6.18 -4.23 -8.77
N THR A 44 6.04 -3.78 -10.01
CA THR A 44 6.45 -2.43 -10.45
C THR A 44 5.59 -1.35 -9.79
N TRP A 45 4.28 -1.58 -9.68
CA TRP A 45 3.37 -0.66 -8.98
C TRP A 45 3.61 -0.68 -7.46
N ALA A 46 3.72 -1.86 -6.85
CA ALA A 46 4.04 -2.02 -5.44
C ALA A 46 5.41 -1.44 -5.08
N THR A 47 6.42 -1.58 -5.95
CA THR A 47 7.73 -0.93 -5.77
C THR A 47 7.66 0.57 -6.01
N GLY A 48 6.81 1.07 -6.91
CA GLY A 48 6.53 2.49 -7.06
C GLY A 48 5.89 3.10 -5.82
N CYS A 49 4.82 2.48 -5.31
CA CYS A 49 4.15 2.85 -4.07
C CYS A 49 5.08 2.73 -2.86
N TRP A 50 5.87 1.66 -2.77
CA TRP A 50 6.86 1.48 -1.71
C TRP A 50 8.02 2.47 -1.82
N GLN A 51 8.51 2.80 -3.02
CA GLN A 51 9.55 3.83 -3.20
C GLN A 51 9.01 5.22 -2.84
N ARG A 52 7.75 5.53 -3.18
CA ARG A 52 7.07 6.75 -2.78
C ARG A 52 6.91 6.82 -1.25
N ARG A 53 6.45 5.73 -0.61
CA ARG A 53 6.36 5.61 0.87
C ARG A 53 7.72 5.68 1.55
N ARG A 54 8.77 5.09 0.97
CA ARG A 54 10.14 5.13 1.50
C ARG A 54 10.77 6.52 1.34
N GLN A 55 10.46 7.24 0.27
CA GLN A 55 10.83 8.65 0.14
C GLN A 55 10.13 9.51 1.20
N LEU A 56 8.85 9.26 1.46
CA LEU A 56 8.10 9.93 2.53
C LEU A 56 8.62 9.58 3.93
N ALA A 57 9.01 8.33 4.19
CA ALA A 57 9.61 7.90 5.45
C ALA A 57 11.01 8.49 5.66
N ARG A 58 11.85 8.57 4.61
CA ARG A 58 13.16 9.24 4.68
C ARG A 58 13.05 10.73 4.97
N MET A 59 12.01 11.40 4.46
CA MET A 59 11.73 12.80 4.77
C MET A 59 11.17 13.00 6.20
N ARG A 60 10.72 11.93 6.87
CA ARG A 60 10.24 11.96 8.26
C ARG A 60 11.38 11.83 9.28
N ASP A 61 12.46 11.13 8.92
CA ASP A 61 13.65 10.91 9.77
C ASP A 61 14.76 11.95 9.55
N GLU A 62 14.59 12.85 8.56
CA GLU A 62 15.49 13.98 8.37
C GLU A 62 15.28 14.98 9.54
N PRO A 63 16.32 15.35 10.31
CA PRO A 63 16.20 16.42 11.28
C PRO A 63 15.77 17.67 10.52
N ASP A 64 14.75 18.33 11.05
CA ASP A 64 14.07 19.51 10.49
C ASP A 64 15.12 20.35 9.74
N PRO A 65 15.05 20.44 8.40
CA PRO A 65 16.08 21.16 7.66
C PRO A 65 16.13 22.56 8.25
N GLU A 66 17.29 22.96 8.81
CA GLU A 66 17.50 24.33 9.26
C GLU A 66 16.86 25.23 8.22
N PRO A 67 15.93 26.13 8.60
CA PRO A 67 15.04 26.78 7.68
C PRO A 67 15.89 27.39 6.59
N ARG A 68 15.98 26.70 5.44
CA ARG A 68 16.61 27.22 4.24
C ARG A 68 15.78 28.43 3.97
N LYS A 69 16.31 29.61 4.31
CA LYS A 69 15.63 30.91 4.25
C LYS A 69 14.67 30.86 3.11
N ALA A 70 13.42 30.51 3.42
CA ALA A 70 12.40 30.41 2.41
C ALA A 70 12.44 31.80 1.80
N ARG A 71 12.37 31.91 0.48
CA ARG A 71 11.98 33.19 -0.10
C ARG A 71 10.53 33.39 0.35
N THR A 72 10.34 33.80 1.61
CA THR A 72 9.07 34.23 2.22
C THR A 72 8.52 35.48 1.52
N ARG A 73 9.33 36.08 0.63
CA ARG A 73 9.01 37.19 -0.25
C ARG A 73 7.81 37.01 -1.19
N PHE A 74 7.16 35.85 -1.28
CA PHE A 74 5.92 35.76 -2.07
C PHE A 74 4.68 36.17 -1.26
N TRP A 75 4.73 36.11 0.09
CA TRP A 75 3.57 36.39 0.94
C TRP A 75 3.81 37.46 2.01
N ASP A 76 5.02 38.01 2.13
CA ASP A 76 5.33 39.13 3.03
C ASP A 76 5.22 40.48 2.28
N ASP A 77 4.13 41.21 2.48
CA ASP A 77 4.00 42.61 2.06
C ASP A 77 4.55 43.53 3.18
N GLU A 78 5.75 44.10 3.01
CA GLU A 78 6.21 45.26 3.80
C GLU A 78 5.53 46.54 3.27
N PRO A 79 4.97 47.40 4.15
CA PRO A 79 4.50 48.71 3.73
C PRO A 79 5.70 49.61 3.41
N ARG A 80 5.86 49.99 2.14
CA ARG A 80 6.84 51.00 1.74
C ARG A 80 6.34 52.40 2.13
N ASP A 81 6.80 52.89 3.27
CA ASP A 81 6.81 54.31 3.58
C ASP A 81 7.85 55.02 2.71
N HIS A 82 7.41 55.69 1.65
CA HIS A 82 8.21 56.68 0.93
C HIS A 82 7.90 58.08 1.50
N ILE A 83 8.51 58.42 2.64
CA ILE A 83 8.76 59.83 3.00
C ILE A 83 10.21 59.96 3.48
N GLY A 84 11.06 60.44 2.58
CA GLY A 84 12.37 61.03 2.84
C GLY A 84 12.69 61.95 1.65
N ALA A 85 13.27 63.14 1.78
CA ALA A 85 14.00 63.71 2.89
C ALA A 85 14.09 65.25 2.71
N TYR A 86 14.07 65.99 3.81
CA TYR A 86 14.83 67.23 3.95
C TYR A 86 15.69 67.08 5.20
N GLY A 87 17.02 67.08 5.01
CA GLY A 87 18.00 67.03 6.08
C GLY A 87 18.41 68.43 6.54
N ALA A 88 18.48 68.60 7.85
CA ALA A 88 19.32 69.56 8.57
C ALA A 88 19.52 68.97 9.98
N ALA A 89 20.67 68.38 10.30
CA ALA A 89 21.91 69.02 10.75
C ALA A 89 21.89 69.41 12.24
N VAL A 90 22.95 68.97 12.95
CA VAL A 90 23.42 69.38 14.29
C VAL A 90 22.56 68.85 15.45
N GLY A 91 23.04 68.27 16.54
CA GLY A 91 24.34 68.05 17.18
C GLY A 91 23.97 67.63 18.62
N ASP A 92 24.40 66.48 19.11
CA ASP A 92 25.57 66.33 19.97
C ASP A 92 25.23 66.38 21.49
N VAL A 93 26.00 65.61 22.27
CA VAL A 93 26.25 65.73 23.72
C VAL A 93 25.33 65.03 24.75
N TYR A 94 25.83 63.85 25.17
CA TYR A 94 26.06 63.31 26.54
C TYR A 94 24.97 63.19 27.63
N ARG A 95 25.10 62.03 28.32
CA ARG A 95 24.99 61.74 29.78
C ARG A 95 23.66 61.22 30.35
N THR A 96 23.70 59.92 30.67
CA THR A 96 23.10 59.25 31.84
C THR A 96 23.75 59.73 33.16
N PRO A 97 23.35 59.26 34.38
CA PRO A 97 22.15 58.53 34.83
C PRO A 97 21.52 59.12 36.13
N ALA A 98 20.41 58.53 36.60
CA ALA A 98 20.15 58.09 37.99
C ALA A 98 18.69 58.37 38.45
N GLU A 99 17.94 57.29 38.68
CA GLU A 99 16.85 57.25 39.67
C GLU A 99 17.47 57.04 41.07
N PRO A 100 16.75 57.34 42.18
CA PRO A 100 15.95 56.27 42.78
C PRO A 100 14.66 56.69 43.52
N SER A 101 13.72 55.75 43.54
CA SER A 101 12.93 55.24 44.69
C SER A 101 11.96 56.12 45.50
N ALA A 102 10.70 55.66 45.48
CA ALA A 102 9.87 55.21 46.62
C ALA A 102 9.12 56.20 47.55
N GLY A 103 7.86 55.82 47.81
CA GLY A 103 6.93 56.31 48.86
C GLY A 103 5.51 56.45 48.28
N ALA A 104 4.55 55.52 48.42
CA ALA A 104 3.86 54.96 49.59
C ALA A 104 2.94 55.96 50.34
N TYR A 105 1.72 55.48 50.65
CA TYR A 105 0.60 56.05 51.45
C TYR A 105 -0.25 57.14 50.75
N GLY A 106 -1.58 57.19 50.81
CA GLY A 106 -2.57 56.38 51.51
C GLY A 106 -4.00 56.89 51.28
N GLU A 107 -4.94 56.03 51.65
CA GLU A 107 -6.39 56.13 51.79
C GLU A 107 -7.08 57.50 51.98
N GLY A 108 -8.31 57.56 51.43
CA GLY A 108 -9.48 58.01 52.19
C GLY A 108 -10.16 59.30 51.73
N GLY A 109 -11.46 59.23 51.43
CA GLY A 109 -12.29 60.44 51.36
C GLY A 109 -13.57 60.34 50.52
N SER A 110 -14.64 59.88 51.16
CA SER A 110 -16.05 59.94 50.70
C SER A 110 -16.66 61.33 50.99
N TYR A 111 -17.47 61.88 50.08
CA TYR A 111 -18.63 62.80 50.20
C TYR A 111 -18.86 63.30 48.74
N GLY A 112 -20.02 63.28 48.10
CA GLY A 112 -21.38 63.49 48.58
C GLY A 112 -21.97 64.65 47.75
N ASP A 113 -23.00 64.31 46.97
CA ASP A 113 -24.11 65.17 46.55
C ASP A 113 -24.09 65.96 45.21
N THR A 114 -25.15 65.63 44.44
CA THR A 114 -26.02 66.42 43.54
C THR A 114 -25.45 67.43 42.54
N LEU A 115 -25.78 67.22 41.25
CA LEU A 115 -26.68 68.09 40.44
C LEU A 115 -26.64 67.69 38.95
N GLU A 116 -27.76 67.17 38.44
CA GLU A 116 -28.19 67.35 37.04
C GLU A 116 -28.61 68.82 36.85
N PRO A 117 -28.41 69.46 35.68
CA PRO A 117 -29.33 69.21 34.55
C PRO A 117 -28.73 69.28 33.14
N ALA A 118 -29.54 68.79 32.21
CA ALA A 118 -29.37 68.77 30.77
C ALA A 118 -29.67 70.11 30.06
N ILE A 119 -29.29 70.16 28.77
CA ILE A 119 -29.70 71.07 27.67
C ILE A 119 -28.94 72.41 27.63
N GLY A 120 -28.20 72.83 26.59
CA GLY A 120 -27.93 72.35 25.22
C GLY A 120 -26.88 73.30 24.58
N PRO A 121 -26.95 73.61 23.27
CA PRO A 121 -26.29 72.93 22.15
C PRO A 121 -25.09 73.73 21.59
N TYR A 122 -24.54 73.27 20.45
CA TYR A 122 -23.52 73.87 19.56
C TYR A 122 -22.11 73.28 19.64
N GLY A 123 -21.64 72.73 18.51
CA GLY A 123 -20.21 72.77 18.15
C GLY A 123 -19.51 71.43 17.95
N GLU A 124 -19.92 70.70 16.91
CA GLU A 124 -19.06 69.89 16.03
C GLU A 124 -17.54 69.91 16.30
N ALA A 125 -17.00 68.74 16.65
CA ALA A 125 -15.70 68.26 16.17
C ALA A 125 -15.78 66.72 16.08
N CYS A 126 -16.25 66.21 14.94
CA CYS A 126 -16.06 64.82 14.56
C CYS A 126 -14.59 64.62 14.17
N GLU A 127 -13.78 64.08 15.07
CA GLU A 127 -12.61 63.31 14.66
C GLU A 127 -13.10 61.92 14.23
N PRO A 128 -12.86 61.46 12.98
CA PRO A 128 -13.14 60.09 12.66
C PRO A 128 -12.06 59.23 13.32
N SER A 129 -12.48 58.37 14.24
CA SER A 129 -11.69 57.27 14.79
C SER A 129 -11.29 56.29 13.67
N ILE A 130 -10.29 56.66 12.87
CA ILE A 130 -9.58 55.76 11.97
C ILE A 130 -8.59 54.98 12.84
N GLY A 131 -9.10 53.99 13.55
CA GLY A 131 -8.28 53.13 14.38
C GLY A 131 -8.93 51.76 14.47
N MET A 132 -8.21 50.73 14.03
CA MET A 132 -8.48 49.29 14.23
C MET A 132 -9.14 48.45 13.12
N ALA A 133 -9.16 48.87 11.85
CA ALA A 133 -9.68 48.02 10.75
C ALA A 133 -8.64 47.49 9.74
N VAL A 134 -7.35 47.84 9.85
CA VAL A 134 -6.38 47.59 8.76
C VAL A 134 -5.59 46.27 8.89
N VAL A 135 -5.55 45.64 10.07
CA VAL A 135 -4.71 44.45 10.31
C VAL A 135 -5.42 43.12 9.99
N SER A 136 -6.75 43.08 9.87
CA SER A 136 -7.53 41.83 9.68
C SER A 136 -7.75 41.39 8.22
N VAL A 137 -7.56 42.29 7.25
CA VAL A 137 -7.89 42.06 5.83
C VAL A 137 -6.99 41.02 5.14
N PRO A 138 -5.67 40.96 5.38
CA PRO A 138 -4.80 40.00 4.69
C PRO A 138 -5.07 38.55 5.08
N HIS A 139 -5.24 38.28 6.37
CA HIS A 139 -5.57 36.94 6.88
C HIS A 139 -6.92 36.44 6.36
N GLN A 140 -7.91 37.33 6.32
CA GLN A 140 -9.25 36.99 5.83
C GLN A 140 -9.27 36.71 4.31
N ARG A 141 -8.45 37.41 3.52
CA ARG A 141 -8.25 37.12 2.08
C ARG A 141 -7.55 35.79 1.87
N ARG A 142 -6.51 35.50 2.64
CA ARG A 142 -5.79 34.22 2.60
C ARG A 142 -6.71 33.07 2.96
N ASP A 143 -7.47 33.18 4.05
CA ASP A 143 -8.42 32.14 4.46
C ASP A 143 -9.47 31.88 3.38
N ARG A 144 -9.99 32.94 2.75
CA ARG A 144 -10.93 32.80 1.64
C ARG A 144 -10.29 32.13 0.42
N ALA A 145 -9.06 32.49 0.06
CA ALA A 145 -8.34 31.86 -1.04
C ALA A 145 -8.11 30.36 -0.77
N MET A 146 -7.68 30.01 0.45
CA MET A 146 -7.48 28.61 0.86
C MET A 146 -8.79 27.83 0.84
N SER A 147 -9.89 28.41 1.35
CA SER A 147 -11.22 27.79 1.27
C SER A 147 -11.68 27.55 -0.17
N ASN A 148 -11.39 28.47 -1.09
CA ASN A 148 -11.71 28.29 -2.51
C ASN A 148 -10.91 27.16 -3.15
N LEU A 149 -9.63 27.01 -2.78
CA LEU A 149 -8.77 25.94 -3.27
C LEU A 149 -9.24 24.57 -2.76
N VAL A 150 -9.61 24.48 -1.48
CA VAL A 150 -10.27 23.28 -0.92
C VAL A 150 -11.60 23.01 -1.63
N GLY A 151 -12.37 24.04 -1.96
CA GLY A 151 -13.59 23.93 -2.76
C GLY A 151 -13.33 23.39 -4.17
N SER A 152 -12.19 23.74 -4.77
CA SER A 152 -11.77 23.23 -6.09
C SER A 152 -11.44 21.74 -6.05
N ILE A 153 -10.82 21.26 -4.97
CA ILE A 153 -10.56 19.82 -4.77
C ILE A 153 -11.86 19.01 -4.67
N LYS A 154 -12.92 19.59 -4.09
CA LYS A 154 -14.24 18.95 -4.01
C LYS A 154 -15.04 19.03 -5.31
N ASN A 155 -14.60 19.81 -6.29
CA ASN A 155 -15.34 20.02 -7.53
C ASN A 155 -15.08 18.85 -8.49
N GLU A 156 -16.09 18.03 -8.74
CA GLU A 156 -16.02 16.90 -9.69
C GLU A 156 -15.95 17.33 -11.16
N ALA A 157 -16.21 18.60 -11.48
CA ALA A 157 -15.97 19.11 -12.82
C ALA A 157 -14.48 19.33 -13.14
N ILE A 158 -13.60 19.32 -12.12
CA ILE A 158 -12.15 19.35 -12.30
C ILE A 158 -11.66 17.91 -12.36
N ASP A 159 -10.76 17.64 -13.30
CA ASP A 159 -10.14 16.33 -13.46
C ASP A 159 -9.47 15.83 -12.16
N ALA A 160 -9.60 14.53 -11.90
CA ALA A 160 -9.14 13.92 -10.66
C ALA A 160 -7.62 14.06 -10.47
N GLU A 161 -6.83 13.88 -11.53
CA GLU A 161 -5.36 14.02 -11.49
C GLU A 161 -4.96 15.46 -11.12
N LEU A 162 -5.64 16.47 -11.69
CA LEU A 162 -5.39 17.87 -11.35
C LEU A 162 -5.75 18.17 -9.89
N ARG A 163 -6.82 17.57 -9.37
CA ARG A 163 -7.19 17.73 -7.95
C ARG A 163 -6.16 17.07 -7.03
N ILE A 164 -5.64 15.91 -7.41
CA ILE A 164 -4.56 15.20 -6.70
C ILE A 164 -3.28 16.04 -6.69
N GLN A 165 -2.86 16.57 -7.84
CA GLN A 165 -1.70 17.45 -7.91
C GLN A 165 -1.89 18.70 -7.03
N LEU A 166 -3.09 19.29 -7.04
CA LEU A 166 -3.40 20.43 -6.20
C LEU A 166 -3.32 20.09 -4.70
N ILE A 167 -3.73 18.89 -4.28
CA ILE A 167 -3.58 18.43 -2.90
C ILE A 167 -2.10 18.41 -2.50
N GLN A 168 -1.25 17.77 -3.32
CA GLN A 168 0.18 17.67 -3.07
C GLN A 168 0.82 19.07 -2.93
N ASP A 169 0.57 19.96 -3.90
CA ASP A 169 1.12 21.31 -3.91
C ASP A 169 0.68 22.12 -2.68
N LEU A 170 -0.60 22.01 -2.31
CA LEU A 170 -1.15 22.72 -1.16
C LEU A 170 -0.59 22.20 0.16
N VAL A 171 -0.42 20.89 0.31
CA VAL A 171 0.17 20.30 1.52
C VAL A 171 1.65 20.66 1.64
N ASP A 172 2.40 20.65 0.54
CA ASP A 172 3.83 21.00 0.57
C ASP A 172 4.07 22.49 0.86
N LEU A 173 3.21 23.37 0.35
CA LEU A 173 3.31 24.82 0.60
C LEU A 173 2.72 25.25 1.95
N GLY A 174 1.64 24.62 2.38
CA GLY A 174 0.85 25.02 3.54
C GLY A 174 1.05 24.17 4.80
N GLY A 175 1.79 23.05 4.69
CA GLY A 175 2.13 22.16 5.80
C GLY A 175 0.90 21.64 6.56
N ARG A 176 1.05 21.55 7.89
CA ARG A 176 0.01 21.03 8.80
C ARG A 176 -1.32 21.76 8.66
N ASP A 177 -1.30 23.10 8.56
CA ASP A 177 -2.54 23.89 8.49
C ASP A 177 -3.37 23.51 7.26
N MET A 178 -2.72 23.24 6.14
CA MET A 178 -3.42 22.83 4.93
C MET A 178 -3.92 21.39 4.99
N ALA A 179 -3.10 20.47 5.50
CA ALA A 179 -3.51 19.09 5.73
C ALA A 179 -4.78 19.03 6.62
N MET A 180 -4.84 19.82 7.68
CA MET A 180 -6.00 19.86 8.56
C MET A 180 -7.25 20.46 7.91
N ARG A 181 -7.10 21.45 7.01
CA ARG A 181 -8.23 22.00 6.23
C ARG A 181 -8.78 21.00 5.23
N LEU A 182 -7.94 20.13 4.69
CA LEU A 182 -8.32 19.06 3.78
C LEU A 182 -9.01 17.88 4.47
N SER A 183 -9.00 17.81 5.82
CA SER A 183 -9.70 16.74 6.56
C SER A 183 -11.17 16.55 6.20
N SER A 184 -11.86 17.64 5.82
CA SER A 184 -13.25 17.59 5.36
C SER A 184 -13.42 16.95 3.97
N VAL A 185 -12.37 16.94 3.15
CA VAL A 185 -12.34 16.26 1.84
C VAL A 185 -12.23 14.76 2.05
N ALA A 186 -11.26 14.30 2.84
CA ALA A 186 -11.01 12.87 3.07
C ALA A 186 -12.25 12.12 3.63
N LYS A 187 -13.04 12.80 4.48
CA LYS A 187 -14.24 12.24 5.12
C LYS A 187 -15.52 12.37 4.28
N SER A 188 -15.50 13.09 3.16
CA SER A 188 -16.71 13.36 2.38
C SER A 188 -16.97 12.25 1.38
N SER A 189 -18.09 11.54 1.52
CA SER A 189 -18.53 10.50 0.57
C SER A 189 -18.85 11.03 -0.83
N ASN A 190 -19.04 12.33 -0.99
CA ASN A 190 -19.37 13.00 -2.26
C ASN A 190 -18.12 13.46 -3.02
N VAL A 191 -16.93 13.05 -2.58
CA VAL A 191 -15.67 13.29 -3.29
C VAL A 191 -15.20 11.94 -3.80
N ASP A 192 -14.69 11.94 -5.03
CA ASP A 192 -14.01 10.77 -5.60
C ASP A 192 -13.03 10.12 -4.60
N VAL A 193 -13.03 8.79 -4.57
CA VAL A 193 -12.29 8.01 -3.58
C VAL A 193 -10.79 8.14 -3.71
N GLU A 194 -10.25 8.24 -4.93
CA GLU A 194 -8.81 8.39 -5.15
C GLU A 194 -8.32 9.70 -4.52
N VAL A 195 -9.10 10.76 -4.69
CA VAL A 195 -8.83 12.07 -4.08
C VAL A 195 -8.95 12.03 -2.56
N ARG A 196 -9.94 11.30 -2.01
CA ARG A 196 -10.06 11.12 -0.55
C ARG A 196 -8.87 10.37 0.03
N LEU A 197 -8.41 9.31 -0.65
CA LEU A 197 -7.27 8.49 -0.27
C LEU A 197 -6.00 9.34 -0.24
N GLU A 198 -5.72 10.08 -1.30
CA GLU A 198 -4.54 10.94 -1.41
C GLU A 198 -4.48 11.98 -0.28
N VAL A 199 -5.62 12.62 0.02
CA VAL A 199 -5.70 13.55 1.16
C VAL A 199 -5.38 12.82 2.46
N ALA A 200 -5.95 11.65 2.70
CA ALA A 200 -5.73 10.91 3.94
C ALA A 200 -4.26 10.51 4.12
N GLU A 201 -3.59 10.07 3.05
CA GLU A 201 -2.15 9.75 3.08
C GLU A 201 -1.29 10.98 3.41
N HIS A 202 -1.55 12.11 2.76
CA HIS A 202 -0.83 13.36 3.04
C HIS A 202 -1.10 13.90 4.45
N MET A 203 -2.32 13.75 4.96
CA MET A 203 -2.65 14.07 6.34
C MET A 203 -1.83 13.26 7.33
N GLY A 204 -1.48 12.02 7.00
CA GLY A 204 -0.68 11.12 7.84
C GLY A 204 0.70 11.69 8.21
N ARG A 205 1.25 12.59 7.38
CA ARG A 205 2.50 13.32 7.68
C ARG A 205 2.39 14.25 8.90
N PHE A 206 1.19 14.72 9.22
CA PHE A 206 0.96 15.76 10.23
C PHE A 206 0.06 15.32 11.38
N SER A 207 -0.91 14.43 11.11
CA SER A 207 -1.86 13.86 12.07
C SER A 207 -2.16 12.40 11.71
N VAL A 208 -1.44 11.49 12.38
CA VAL A 208 -1.60 10.03 12.21
C VAL A 208 -3.04 9.59 12.54
N GLU A 209 -3.63 10.18 13.58
CA GLU A 209 -4.97 9.81 14.05
C GLU A 209 -6.07 10.23 13.06
N ASP A 210 -5.99 11.44 12.50
CA ASP A 210 -6.99 11.90 11.53
C ASP A 210 -6.89 11.15 10.20
N ALA A 211 -5.67 10.84 9.77
CA ALA A 211 -5.41 10.01 8.61
C ALA A 211 -5.97 8.60 8.80
N ALA A 212 -5.68 7.96 9.94
CA ALA A 212 -6.20 6.63 10.26
C ALA A 212 -7.74 6.61 10.24
N ARG A 213 -8.41 7.59 10.86
CA ARG A 213 -9.88 7.68 10.84
C ARG A 213 -10.45 7.86 9.43
N ALA A 214 -9.77 8.59 8.55
CA ALA A 214 -10.20 8.77 7.16
C ALA A 214 -10.00 7.49 6.32
N LEU A 215 -8.84 6.85 6.43
CA LEU A 215 -8.53 5.60 5.74
C LEU A 215 -9.45 4.45 6.21
N GLU A 216 -9.74 4.37 7.50
CA GLU A 216 -10.69 3.39 8.05
C GLU A 216 -12.09 3.58 7.46
N SER A 217 -12.54 4.84 7.33
CA SER A 217 -13.81 5.13 6.69
C SER A 217 -13.85 4.73 5.22
N ILE A 218 -12.74 4.80 4.48
CA ILE A 218 -12.68 4.35 3.09
C ILE A 218 -12.67 2.82 3.02
N ALA A 219 -11.85 2.17 3.85
CA ALA A 219 -11.69 0.72 3.83
C ALA A 219 -12.97 -0.04 4.21
N ALA A 220 -13.74 0.51 5.16
CA ALA A 220 -15.00 -0.07 5.64
C ALA A 220 -16.21 0.22 4.73
N ASP A 221 -16.10 1.13 3.76
CA ASP A 221 -17.21 1.52 2.90
C ASP A 221 -17.40 0.52 1.76
N SER A 222 -18.44 -0.32 1.85
CA SER A 222 -18.73 -1.35 0.83
C SER A 222 -19.20 -0.78 -0.51
N THR A 223 -19.51 0.51 -0.60
CA THR A 223 -19.86 1.16 -1.88
C THR A 223 -18.63 1.54 -2.70
N VAL A 224 -17.46 1.56 -2.06
CA VAL A 224 -16.16 1.83 -2.68
C VAL A 224 -15.62 0.57 -3.35
N ASP A 225 -14.99 0.72 -4.53
CA ASP A 225 -14.31 -0.39 -5.20
C ASP A 225 -13.29 -1.07 -4.29
N ALA A 226 -13.26 -2.40 -4.34
CA ALA A 226 -12.47 -3.21 -3.43
C ALA A 226 -10.96 -2.93 -3.52
N LYS A 227 -10.45 -2.44 -4.66
CA LYS A 227 -9.04 -2.03 -4.81
C LYS A 227 -8.73 -0.80 -3.95
N TYR A 228 -9.57 0.23 -3.99
CA TYR A 228 -9.38 1.41 -3.15
C TYR A 228 -9.58 1.09 -1.66
N ARG A 229 -10.50 0.18 -1.33
CA ARG A 229 -10.63 -0.34 0.05
C ARG A 229 -9.35 -1.04 0.50
N LEU A 230 -8.75 -1.86 -0.37
CA LEU A 230 -7.47 -2.52 -0.11
C LEU A 230 -6.32 -1.52 0.04
N ASP A 231 -6.26 -0.50 -0.81
CA ASP A 231 -5.23 0.54 -0.74
C ASP A 231 -5.33 1.32 0.58
N ALA A 232 -6.54 1.70 0.97
CA ALA A 232 -6.79 2.34 2.26
C ALA A 232 -6.42 1.44 3.44
N ALA A 233 -6.80 0.15 3.41
CA ALA A 233 -6.45 -0.81 4.45
C ALA A 233 -4.93 -1.08 4.51
N SER A 234 -4.25 -1.03 3.37
CA SER A 234 -2.79 -1.18 3.29
C SER A 234 -2.06 0.05 3.80
N ALA A 235 -2.58 1.25 3.55
CA ALA A 235 -2.06 2.50 4.10
C ALA A 235 -2.26 2.57 5.64
N LEU A 236 -3.33 1.95 6.16
CA LEU A 236 -3.55 1.85 7.61
C LEU A 236 -2.47 1.07 8.35
N VAL A 237 -1.75 0.15 7.69
CA VAL A 237 -0.72 -0.68 8.33
C VAL A 237 0.35 0.17 9.01
N ASP A 238 0.73 1.30 8.38
CA ASP A 238 1.80 2.17 8.85
C ASP A 238 1.38 3.12 9.99
N CYS A 239 0.07 3.30 10.22
CA CYS A 239 -0.47 4.27 11.18
C CYS A 239 -1.39 3.68 12.25
N ALA A 240 -2.06 2.56 11.98
CA ALA A 240 -3.03 1.93 12.85
C ALA A 240 -3.19 0.41 12.54
N ALA A 241 -2.23 -0.39 13.02
CA ALA A 241 -2.17 -1.84 12.76
C ALA A 241 -3.45 -2.61 13.14
N GLY A 242 -4.12 -2.25 14.25
CA GLY A 242 -5.37 -2.88 14.68
C GLY A 242 -6.50 -2.70 13.66
N PRO A 243 -6.91 -1.45 13.36
CA PRO A 243 -7.85 -1.15 12.28
C PRO A 243 -7.46 -1.73 10.92
N ALA A 244 -6.17 -1.68 10.55
CA ALA A 244 -5.66 -2.28 9.32
C ALA A 244 -5.98 -3.79 9.26
N GLY A 245 -5.66 -4.52 10.33
CA GLY A 245 -5.93 -5.95 10.41
C GLY A 245 -7.42 -6.31 10.27
N ILE A 246 -8.30 -5.50 10.88
CA ILE A 246 -9.76 -5.68 10.77
C ILE A 246 -10.20 -5.46 9.32
N ALA A 247 -9.82 -4.35 8.71
CA ALA A 247 -10.22 -4.01 7.34
C ALA A 247 -9.71 -5.01 6.30
N LEU A 248 -8.45 -5.44 6.43
CA LEU A 248 -7.87 -6.47 5.55
C LEU A 248 -8.56 -7.82 5.72
N MET A 249 -8.86 -8.25 6.96
CA MET A 249 -9.59 -9.50 7.18
C MET A 249 -11.02 -9.44 6.63
N GLN A 250 -11.70 -8.30 6.76
CA GLN A 250 -13.01 -8.09 6.15
C GLN A 250 -12.94 -8.32 4.63
N LEU A 251 -11.95 -7.74 3.94
CA LEU A 251 -11.73 -7.97 2.51
C LEU A 251 -11.47 -9.45 2.20
N VAL A 252 -10.63 -10.15 2.98
CA VAL A 252 -10.36 -11.59 2.80
C VAL A 252 -11.64 -12.43 2.85
N THR A 253 -12.55 -12.10 3.77
CA THR A 253 -13.78 -12.87 4.00
C THR A 253 -14.96 -12.45 3.12
N ASP A 254 -14.87 -11.32 2.42
CA ASP A 254 -15.94 -10.79 1.58
C ASP A 254 -16.03 -11.55 0.25
N GLU A 255 -17.07 -12.36 0.09
CA GLU A 255 -17.29 -13.18 -1.12
C GLU A 255 -17.70 -12.36 -2.34
N SER A 256 -18.13 -11.10 -2.17
CA SER A 256 -18.45 -10.21 -3.28
C SER A 256 -17.19 -9.61 -3.93
N VAL A 257 -16.06 -9.68 -3.24
CA VAL A 257 -14.77 -9.16 -3.70
C VAL A 257 -14.02 -10.19 -4.53
N SER A 258 -13.34 -9.73 -5.58
CA SER A 258 -12.53 -10.60 -6.43
C SER A 258 -11.47 -11.37 -5.64
N GLU A 259 -11.24 -12.64 -6.00
CA GLU A 259 -10.28 -13.51 -5.32
C GLU A 259 -8.86 -12.91 -5.25
N TYR A 260 -8.46 -12.12 -6.25
CA TYR A 260 -7.15 -11.44 -6.28
C TYR A 260 -7.02 -10.34 -5.23
N VAL A 261 -8.08 -9.56 -5.00
CA VAL A 261 -8.08 -8.54 -3.94
C VAL A 261 -8.10 -9.22 -2.57
N ARG A 262 -8.86 -10.32 -2.42
CA ARG A 262 -8.89 -11.12 -1.18
C ARG A 262 -7.51 -11.70 -0.86
N HIS A 263 -6.82 -12.26 -1.86
CA HIS A 263 -5.45 -12.75 -1.72
C HIS A 263 -4.45 -11.64 -1.41
N SER A 264 -4.55 -10.49 -2.09
CA SER A 264 -3.70 -9.33 -1.82
C SER A 264 -3.89 -8.80 -0.39
N ALA A 265 -5.13 -8.81 0.12
CA ALA A 265 -5.42 -8.47 1.51
C ALA A 265 -4.80 -9.47 2.49
N ALA A 266 -4.88 -10.78 2.20
CA ALA A 266 -4.22 -11.82 2.99
C ALA A 266 -2.69 -11.65 3.03
N HIS A 267 -2.09 -11.25 1.91
CA HIS A 267 -0.66 -10.96 1.84
C HIS A 267 -0.29 -9.70 2.65
N ALA A 268 -1.09 -8.63 2.53
CA ALA A 268 -0.87 -7.38 3.29
C ALA A 268 -0.97 -7.59 4.81
N LEU A 269 -1.76 -8.56 5.28
CA LEU A 269 -1.83 -8.93 6.69
C LEU A 269 -0.48 -9.39 7.27
N ARG A 270 0.48 -9.84 6.45
CA ARG A 270 1.84 -10.16 6.91
C ARG A 270 2.55 -8.94 7.52
N ASN A 271 2.24 -7.74 7.02
CA ASN A 271 2.79 -6.50 7.54
C ASN A 271 2.09 -6.03 8.82
N VAL A 272 0.91 -6.58 9.12
CA VAL A 272 0.22 -6.36 10.40
C VAL A 272 0.74 -7.39 11.40
N HIS A 273 0.30 -8.66 11.28
CA HIS A 273 0.64 -9.77 12.15
C HIS A 273 0.65 -11.09 11.37
N GLY A 274 1.75 -11.86 11.46
CA GLY A 274 1.90 -13.14 10.73
C GLY A 274 0.79 -14.16 11.02
N SER A 275 0.30 -14.24 12.26
CA SER A 275 -0.81 -15.14 12.60
C SER A 275 -2.12 -14.80 11.88
N ALA A 276 -2.40 -13.51 11.67
CA ALA A 276 -3.58 -13.08 10.93
C ALA A 276 -3.45 -13.41 9.44
N ALA A 277 -2.25 -13.26 8.87
CA ALA A 277 -1.95 -13.68 7.50
C ALA A 277 -2.13 -15.20 7.31
N ALA A 278 -1.59 -16.00 8.23
CA ALA A 278 -1.76 -17.46 8.22
C ALA A 278 -3.23 -17.86 8.29
N MET A 279 -4.02 -17.22 9.16
CA MET A 279 -5.47 -17.44 9.23
C MET A 279 -6.18 -17.11 7.91
N ALA A 280 -5.81 -15.98 7.28
CA ALA A 280 -6.37 -15.54 6.01
C ALA A 280 -6.02 -16.48 4.85
N LEU A 281 -4.73 -16.86 4.73
CA LEU A 281 -4.26 -17.78 3.70
C LEU A 281 -4.90 -19.17 3.86
N ARG A 282 -5.04 -19.67 5.09
CA ARG A 282 -5.76 -20.90 5.38
C ARG A 282 -7.24 -20.81 4.98
N HIS A 283 -7.89 -19.69 5.24
CA HIS A 283 -9.27 -19.46 4.78
C HIS A 283 -9.36 -19.55 3.26
N LEU A 284 -8.50 -18.83 2.54
CA LEU A 284 -8.52 -18.81 1.08
C LEU A 284 -8.16 -20.16 0.45
N ALA A 285 -7.16 -20.88 1.00
CA ALA A 285 -6.76 -22.20 0.51
C ALA A 285 -7.88 -23.26 0.61
N ASN A 286 -8.82 -23.08 1.53
CA ASN A 286 -9.95 -23.99 1.75
C ASN A 286 -11.28 -23.47 1.22
N ALA A 287 -11.34 -22.26 0.67
CA ALA A 287 -12.58 -21.64 0.22
C ALA A 287 -13.00 -22.18 -1.16
N PRO A 288 -14.21 -22.76 -1.31
CA PRO A 288 -14.64 -23.40 -2.56
C PRO A 288 -14.88 -22.41 -3.71
N LEU A 289 -15.13 -21.13 -3.39
CA LEU A 289 -15.34 -20.06 -4.39
C LEU A 289 -14.02 -19.47 -4.92
N ILE A 290 -12.87 -19.87 -4.36
CA ILE A 290 -11.55 -19.48 -4.83
C ILE A 290 -11.09 -20.50 -5.87
N SER A 291 -10.50 -20.02 -6.96
CA SER A 291 -9.94 -20.90 -7.99
C SER A 291 -8.90 -21.85 -7.39
N VAL A 292 -8.88 -23.10 -7.87
CA VAL A 292 -7.99 -24.14 -7.35
C VAL A 292 -6.52 -23.72 -7.45
N ARG A 293 -6.14 -23.06 -8.54
CA ARG A 293 -4.79 -22.50 -8.70
C ARG A 293 -4.45 -21.51 -7.59
N LEU A 294 -5.34 -20.58 -7.27
CA LEU A 294 -5.09 -19.63 -6.19
C LEU A 294 -5.10 -20.30 -4.82
N ARG A 295 -5.90 -21.36 -4.63
CA ARG A 295 -5.87 -22.19 -3.40
C ARG A 295 -4.52 -22.88 -3.21
N ILE A 296 -3.91 -23.40 -4.28
CA ILE A 296 -2.55 -23.97 -4.24
C ILE A 296 -1.54 -22.89 -3.83
N ILE A 297 -1.57 -21.72 -4.48
CA ILE A 297 -0.70 -20.58 -4.13
C ILE A 297 -0.87 -20.17 -2.67
N CYS A 298 -2.11 -20.11 -2.17
CA CYS A 298 -2.38 -19.79 -0.77
C CYS A 298 -1.81 -20.85 0.18
N ALA A 299 -1.86 -22.14 -0.18
CA ALA A 299 -1.29 -23.21 0.61
C ALA A 299 0.25 -23.16 0.63
N GLU A 300 0.90 -22.88 -0.50
CA GLU A 300 2.36 -22.67 -0.58
C GLU A 300 2.80 -21.51 0.33
N GLN A 301 2.08 -20.38 0.28
CA GLN A 301 2.37 -19.24 1.16
C GLN A 301 2.08 -19.54 2.63
N LEU A 302 1.02 -20.33 2.91
CA LEU A 302 0.68 -20.76 4.27
C LEU A 302 1.76 -21.66 4.87
N ALA A 303 2.52 -22.40 4.06
CA ALA A 303 3.59 -23.28 4.52
C ALA A 303 4.72 -22.53 5.26
N GLU A 304 4.88 -21.22 4.99
CA GLU A 304 5.82 -20.36 5.74
C GLU A 304 5.43 -20.25 7.23
N ASP A 305 4.14 -20.36 7.54
CA ASP A 305 3.59 -20.21 8.90
C ASP A 305 3.15 -21.55 9.51
N SER A 306 2.59 -22.45 8.70
CA SER A 306 2.05 -23.75 9.13
C SER A 306 2.07 -24.77 7.99
N VAL A 307 3.11 -25.59 7.96
CA VAL A 307 3.26 -26.71 7.01
C VAL A 307 2.07 -27.67 7.08
N ILE A 308 1.60 -28.01 8.28
CA ILE A 308 0.49 -28.96 8.48
C ILE A 308 -0.81 -28.44 7.87
N ASP A 309 -1.13 -27.14 8.05
CA ASP A 309 -2.35 -26.57 7.47
C ASP A 309 -2.25 -26.46 5.94
N ALA A 310 -1.06 -26.19 5.41
CA ALA A 310 -0.79 -26.19 3.98
C ALA A 310 -0.97 -27.59 3.37
N GLU A 311 -0.37 -28.62 3.98
CA GLU A 311 -0.53 -30.02 3.57
C GLU A 311 -2.00 -30.44 3.59
N HIS A 312 -2.75 -30.11 4.65
CA HIS A 312 -4.19 -30.39 4.71
C HIS A 312 -4.98 -29.71 3.59
N ALA A 313 -4.65 -28.46 3.23
CA ALA A 313 -5.33 -27.76 2.14
C ALA A 313 -5.01 -28.41 0.78
N LEU A 314 -3.76 -28.79 0.53
CA LEU A 314 -3.35 -29.46 -0.70
C LEU A 314 -3.91 -30.88 -0.81
N TRP A 315 -3.98 -31.63 0.28
CA TRP A 315 -4.62 -32.95 0.30
C TRP A 315 -6.09 -32.90 -0.08
N ARG A 316 -6.82 -31.84 0.29
CA ARG A 316 -8.21 -31.62 -0.16
C ARG A 316 -8.31 -31.44 -1.67
N ILE A 317 -7.29 -30.86 -2.31
CA ILE A 317 -7.26 -30.71 -3.77
C ILE A 317 -6.89 -32.03 -4.43
N VAL A 318 -5.84 -32.70 -3.94
CA VAL A 318 -5.37 -34.00 -4.46
C VAL A 318 -6.49 -35.05 -4.43
N LYS A 319 -7.19 -35.17 -3.30
CA LYS A 319 -8.30 -36.13 -3.10
C LYS A 319 -9.68 -35.55 -3.47
N GLY A 320 -9.70 -34.32 -3.99
CA GLY A 320 -10.93 -33.59 -4.29
C GLY A 320 -11.53 -33.98 -5.65
N VAL A 321 -12.71 -33.43 -5.94
CA VAL A 321 -13.34 -33.59 -7.26
C VAL A 321 -12.58 -32.78 -8.32
N GLU A 322 -11.90 -31.73 -7.88
CA GLU A 322 -11.16 -30.82 -8.73
C GLU A 322 -10.01 -31.51 -9.48
N SER A 323 -9.28 -32.41 -8.81
CA SER A 323 -8.23 -33.21 -9.44
C SER A 323 -8.80 -34.20 -10.47
N VAL A 324 -9.99 -34.75 -10.22
CA VAL A 324 -10.67 -35.65 -11.17
C VAL A 324 -11.15 -34.90 -12.40
N MET A 325 -11.64 -33.67 -12.25
CA MET A 325 -12.12 -32.83 -13.36
C MET A 325 -10.99 -32.27 -14.22
N ASP A 326 -9.87 -31.89 -13.62
CA ASP A 326 -8.67 -31.44 -14.30
C ASP A 326 -7.44 -32.03 -13.60
N PHE A 327 -6.87 -33.07 -14.21
CA PHE A 327 -5.75 -33.80 -13.64
C PHE A 327 -4.51 -32.94 -13.43
N HIS A 328 -4.35 -31.85 -14.20
CA HIS A 328 -3.24 -30.92 -14.00
C HIS A 328 -3.30 -30.29 -12.60
N LEU A 329 -4.49 -30.01 -12.07
CA LEU A 329 -4.64 -29.44 -10.73
C LEU A 329 -4.21 -30.42 -9.63
N GLY A 330 -4.46 -31.71 -9.81
CA GLY A 330 -3.98 -32.75 -8.91
C GLY A 330 -2.46 -32.84 -8.91
N ILE A 331 -1.85 -32.82 -10.11
CA ILE A 331 -0.38 -32.84 -10.27
C ILE A 331 0.25 -31.56 -9.68
N ASP A 332 -0.29 -30.38 -9.98
CA ASP A 332 0.20 -29.10 -9.45
C ASP A 332 0.12 -29.09 -7.91
N ALA A 333 -0.94 -29.63 -7.32
CA ALA A 333 -1.08 -29.73 -5.88
C ALA A 333 -0.06 -30.72 -5.25
N ALA A 334 0.21 -31.84 -5.90
CA ALA A 334 1.25 -32.78 -5.47
C ALA A 334 2.67 -32.20 -5.62
N GLU A 335 2.92 -31.40 -6.67
CA GLU A 335 4.18 -30.69 -6.88
C GLU A 335 4.41 -29.60 -5.82
N ALA A 336 3.37 -28.81 -5.53
CA ALA A 336 3.40 -27.87 -4.41
C ALA A 336 3.66 -28.58 -3.08
N MET A 337 2.99 -29.72 -2.84
CA MET A 337 3.17 -30.52 -1.64
C MET A 337 4.61 -31.06 -1.53
N HIS A 338 5.19 -31.53 -2.62
CA HIS A 338 6.58 -31.99 -2.65
C HIS A 338 7.58 -30.86 -2.37
N SER A 339 7.30 -29.65 -2.86
CA SER A 339 8.12 -28.46 -2.61
C SER A 339 8.10 -28.04 -1.13
N ILE A 340 6.98 -28.27 -0.43
CA ILE A 340 6.81 -28.00 1.00
C ILE A 340 7.39 -29.13 1.87
N SER A 341 7.05 -30.37 1.52
CA SER A 341 7.27 -31.59 2.30
C SER A 341 7.54 -32.75 1.34
N PRO A 342 8.82 -33.07 1.05
CA PRO A 342 9.17 -34.02 0.00
C PRO A 342 8.53 -35.39 0.14
N ASP A 343 8.48 -35.92 1.37
CA ASP A 343 7.91 -37.24 1.68
C ASP A 343 6.40 -37.28 1.43
N VAL A 344 5.68 -36.24 1.86
CA VAL A 344 4.22 -36.14 1.67
C VAL A 344 3.89 -35.88 0.20
N GLY A 345 4.72 -35.13 -0.52
CA GLY A 345 4.57 -34.98 -1.97
C GLY A 345 4.78 -36.29 -2.75
N VAL A 346 5.74 -37.12 -2.34
CA VAL A 346 5.91 -38.48 -2.87
C VAL A 346 4.65 -39.31 -2.61
N GLU A 347 4.11 -39.27 -1.39
CA GLU A 347 2.85 -39.95 -1.06
C GLU A 347 1.70 -39.45 -1.94
N ALA A 348 1.60 -38.14 -2.18
CA ALA A 348 0.57 -37.55 -3.05
C ALA A 348 0.68 -38.05 -4.49
N TYR A 349 1.89 -38.10 -5.07
CA TYR A 349 2.09 -38.68 -6.40
C TYR A 349 1.71 -40.17 -6.43
N SER A 350 2.09 -40.95 -5.41
CA SER A 350 1.72 -42.36 -5.32
C SER A 350 0.21 -42.57 -5.25
N VAL A 351 -0.49 -41.75 -4.46
CA VAL A 351 -1.96 -41.76 -4.39
C VAL A 351 -2.58 -41.44 -5.75
N LEU A 352 -2.13 -40.39 -6.43
CA LEU A 352 -2.64 -40.02 -7.75
C LEU A 352 -2.37 -41.10 -8.81
N ALA A 353 -1.18 -41.73 -8.79
CA ALA A 353 -0.84 -42.78 -9.75
C ALA A 353 -1.68 -44.06 -9.52
N ALA A 354 -1.97 -44.39 -8.27
CA ALA A 354 -2.74 -45.57 -7.90
C ALA A 354 -4.26 -45.39 -7.99
N ASP A 355 -4.78 -44.16 -8.04
CA ASP A 355 -6.22 -43.88 -8.05
C ASP A 355 -6.86 -44.21 -9.41
N ASP A 356 -7.75 -45.21 -9.42
CA ASP A 356 -8.49 -45.63 -10.61
C ASP A 356 -9.56 -44.63 -11.07
N CYS A 357 -9.98 -43.71 -10.18
CA CYS A 357 -10.89 -42.62 -10.54
C CYS A 357 -10.14 -41.43 -11.17
N PHE A 358 -8.81 -41.39 -11.04
CA PHE A 358 -7.99 -40.31 -11.57
C PHE A 358 -7.72 -40.50 -13.07
N HIS A 359 -7.68 -39.40 -13.82
CA HIS A 359 -7.51 -39.43 -15.27
C HIS A 359 -6.21 -40.14 -15.66
N TRP A 360 -6.25 -41.00 -16.70
CA TRP A 360 -5.13 -41.87 -17.04
C TRP A 360 -3.82 -41.13 -17.37
N LEU A 361 -3.91 -40.00 -18.11
CA LEU A 361 -2.74 -39.15 -18.34
C LEU A 361 -2.17 -38.56 -17.05
N GLY A 362 -3.03 -38.26 -16.07
CA GLY A 362 -2.62 -37.80 -14.75
C GLY A 362 -1.91 -38.90 -13.98
N ARG A 363 -2.43 -40.13 -14.00
CA ARG A 363 -1.78 -41.29 -13.37
C ARG A 363 -0.39 -41.55 -13.95
N ILE A 364 -0.26 -41.51 -15.28
CA ILE A 364 1.01 -41.65 -16.00
C ILE A 364 1.96 -40.51 -15.64
N GLU A 365 1.49 -39.26 -15.60
CA GLU A 365 2.32 -38.12 -15.19
C GLU A 365 2.77 -38.25 -13.73
N ALA A 366 1.91 -38.66 -12.81
CA ALA A 366 2.28 -38.89 -11.40
C ALA A 366 3.34 -40.01 -11.26
N ALA A 367 3.16 -41.13 -11.96
CA ALA A 367 4.15 -42.21 -12.00
C ALA A 367 5.49 -41.75 -12.60
N TYR A 368 5.43 -40.94 -13.66
CA TYR A 368 6.61 -40.30 -14.23
C TYR A 368 7.33 -39.39 -13.24
N ARG A 369 6.60 -38.58 -12.45
CA ARG A 369 7.19 -37.75 -11.39
C ARG A 369 7.86 -38.59 -10.31
N LEU A 370 7.26 -39.69 -9.87
CA LEU A 370 7.90 -40.66 -8.96
C LEU A 370 9.20 -41.22 -9.55
N GLY A 371 9.18 -41.63 -10.83
CA GLY A 371 10.36 -42.15 -11.52
C GLY A 371 11.49 -41.11 -11.62
N ARG A 372 11.15 -39.84 -11.88
CA ARG A 372 12.13 -38.72 -11.89
C ARG A 372 12.75 -38.47 -10.54
N LEU A 373 12.04 -38.76 -9.45
CA LEU A 373 12.56 -38.71 -8.08
C LEU A 373 13.42 -39.94 -7.73
N GLY A 374 13.62 -40.88 -8.68
CA GLY A 374 14.41 -42.09 -8.48
C GLY A 374 13.65 -43.21 -7.75
N LEU A 375 12.32 -43.08 -7.61
CA LEU A 375 11.51 -44.08 -6.92
C LEU A 375 11.14 -45.19 -7.89
N ARG A 376 11.51 -46.42 -7.49
CA ARG A 376 11.27 -47.63 -8.29
C ARG A 376 9.79 -47.83 -8.63
N ASP A 377 8.90 -47.50 -7.69
CA ASP A 377 7.45 -47.58 -7.88
C ASP A 377 6.98 -46.81 -9.11
N GLY A 378 7.62 -45.68 -9.44
CA GLY A 378 7.30 -44.92 -10.66
C GLY A 378 7.61 -45.70 -11.95
N TYR A 379 8.75 -46.40 -11.99
CA TYR A 379 9.12 -47.26 -13.13
C TYR A 379 8.20 -48.47 -13.24
N ASP A 380 7.91 -49.12 -12.12
CA ASP A 380 7.06 -50.29 -12.07
C ASP A 380 5.63 -49.92 -12.54
N LEU A 381 5.07 -48.80 -12.06
CA LEU A 381 3.77 -48.29 -12.48
C LEU A 381 3.72 -47.93 -13.98
N LEU A 382 4.74 -47.26 -14.52
CA LEU A 382 4.80 -46.95 -15.96
C LEU A 382 4.89 -48.22 -16.81
N SER A 383 5.68 -49.20 -16.38
CA SER A 383 5.78 -50.51 -17.02
C SER A 383 4.42 -51.24 -17.00
N ASP A 384 3.70 -51.19 -15.87
CA ASP A 384 2.39 -51.81 -15.74
C ASP A 384 1.35 -51.12 -16.62
N PHE A 385 1.33 -49.78 -16.68
CA PHE A 385 0.46 -49.03 -17.60
C PHE A 385 0.75 -49.35 -19.08
N ALA A 386 2.02 -49.51 -19.45
CA ALA A 386 2.40 -49.90 -20.80
C ALA A 386 1.95 -51.31 -21.20
N ARG A 387 1.76 -52.21 -20.21
CA ARG A 387 1.35 -53.61 -20.41
C ARG A 387 -0.13 -53.87 -20.17
N ALA A 388 -0.87 -52.87 -19.70
CA ALA A 388 -2.28 -53.02 -19.34
C ALA A 388 -3.14 -53.33 -20.57
N GLU A 389 -3.60 -54.58 -20.70
CA GLU A 389 -4.41 -55.05 -21.86
C GLU A 389 -5.77 -54.34 -22.01
N HIS A 390 -6.28 -53.77 -20.91
CA HIS A 390 -7.56 -53.07 -20.87
C HIS A 390 -7.42 -51.58 -21.18
N LEU A 391 -6.20 -51.10 -21.37
CA LEU A 391 -5.91 -49.70 -21.62
C LEU A 391 -5.91 -49.39 -23.11
N GLU A 392 -6.48 -48.26 -23.50
CA GLU A 392 -6.39 -47.80 -24.88
C GLU A 392 -4.91 -47.60 -25.31
N ASP A 393 -4.59 -48.02 -26.54
CA ASP A 393 -3.22 -47.97 -27.10
C ASP A 393 -2.54 -46.61 -26.93
N VAL A 394 -3.32 -45.52 -26.97
CA VAL A 394 -2.82 -44.14 -26.80
C VAL A 394 -2.16 -43.94 -25.44
N TYR A 395 -2.74 -44.48 -24.36
CA TYR A 395 -2.20 -44.31 -23.02
C TYR A 395 -1.05 -45.29 -22.73
N ALA A 396 -1.12 -46.52 -23.25
CA ALA A 396 -0.02 -47.46 -23.17
C ALA A 396 1.24 -46.90 -23.86
N ARG A 397 1.06 -46.27 -25.03
CA ARG A 397 2.12 -45.55 -25.74
C ARG A 397 2.64 -44.35 -24.93
N ALA A 398 1.75 -43.55 -24.35
CA ALA A 398 2.16 -42.42 -23.52
C ALA A 398 2.99 -42.88 -22.31
N ALA A 399 2.64 -44.00 -21.68
CA ALA A 399 3.42 -44.59 -20.59
C ALA A 399 4.81 -45.05 -21.06
N LEU A 400 4.90 -45.72 -22.21
CA LEU A 400 6.18 -46.10 -22.83
C LEU A 400 7.05 -44.88 -23.15
N GLU A 401 6.47 -43.82 -23.72
CA GLU A 401 7.19 -42.57 -24.01
C GLU A 401 7.77 -41.95 -22.74
N ARG A 402 7.04 -41.98 -21.62
CA ARG A 402 7.55 -41.51 -20.32
C ARG A 402 8.62 -42.43 -19.73
N LEU A 403 8.51 -43.74 -19.92
CA LEU A 403 9.53 -44.69 -19.47
C LEU A 403 10.85 -44.47 -20.22
N PHE A 404 10.81 -44.33 -21.55
CA PHE A 404 12.00 -43.98 -22.34
C PHE A 404 12.60 -42.63 -21.92
N GLN A 405 11.75 -41.64 -21.62
CA GLN A 405 12.24 -40.35 -21.14
C GLN A 405 13.00 -40.50 -19.80
N LEU A 406 12.53 -41.35 -18.88
CA LEU A 406 13.23 -41.62 -17.62
C LEU A 406 14.57 -42.33 -17.83
N GLU A 407 14.65 -43.29 -18.74
CA GLU A 407 15.92 -43.97 -19.08
C GLU A 407 16.96 -42.98 -19.62
N VAL A 408 16.53 -42.10 -20.52
CA VAL A 408 17.37 -41.02 -21.06
C VAL A 408 17.82 -40.05 -19.96
N ASP A 409 16.90 -39.62 -19.09
CA ASP A 409 17.19 -38.66 -18.03
C ASP A 409 18.09 -39.25 -16.92
N SER A 410 17.98 -40.56 -16.66
CA SER A 410 18.76 -41.26 -15.63
C SER A 410 20.15 -41.72 -16.11
N GLY A 411 20.42 -41.64 -17.41
CA GLY A 411 21.72 -41.98 -18.01
C GLY A 411 22.05 -43.48 -17.95
N SER A 412 21.05 -44.33 -17.75
CA SER A 412 21.20 -45.78 -17.89
C SER A 412 21.05 -46.16 -19.37
N GLU A 413 22.18 -46.29 -20.07
CA GLU A 413 22.25 -46.96 -21.38
C GLU A 413 22.10 -48.49 -21.26
#